data_AF-A0A1F5UCC4-F1
#
_entry.id   AF-A0A1F5UCC4-F1
#
_cell.length_a   1.000
_cell.length_b   1.000
_cell.length_c   1.000
_cell.angle_alpha   90.00
_cell.angle_beta   90.00
_cell.angle_gamma   90.00
#
_symmetry.space_group_name_H-M   'P 1'
#
loop_
_entity.id
_entity.type
_entity.pdbx_description
1 polymer ?
#
loop_
_entity_poly.entity_id
_entity_poly.type
_entity_poly.pdbx_seq_one_letter_code
_entity_poly.pdbx_strand_id
1 'polypeptide(L)'
;MPGRAVRNTFIDDVEKGNKKPFKCPYKCIKTCDVVNAPYCISLALISAHKGNLNNGFAFCGANVYKTDKIIPVKELVKTLIGEYKQAVLQK
;
A
#
# COMPACT_ATOMS: atom_id res chain seq x y z
N MET A 1 10.00 -8.14 3.57
CA MET A 1 9.35 -7.64 2.34
C MET A 1 9.35 -6.12 2.41
N PRO A 2 10.18 -5.41 1.62
CA PRO A 2 10.20 -3.95 1.62
C PRO A 2 9.00 -3.45 0.83
N GLY A 3 8.02 -2.85 1.50
CA GLY A 3 6.86 -2.22 0.87
C GLY A 3 6.52 -0.93 1.59
N ARG A 4 6.13 0.11 0.85
CA ARG A 4 5.74 1.40 1.42
C ARG A 4 4.24 1.48 1.53
N ALA A 5 3.75 1.70 2.74
CA ALA A 5 2.34 1.83 3.03
C ALA A 5 2.03 3.17 3.70
N VAL A 6 0.77 3.58 3.62
CA VAL A 6 0.25 4.69 4.43
C VAL A 6 0.40 4.29 5.90
N ARG A 7 1.06 5.16 6.68
CA ARG A 7 1.28 4.92 8.10
C ARG A 7 -0.06 4.85 8.83
N ASN A 8 -0.27 3.76 9.57
CA ASN A 8 -1.45 3.54 10.40
C ASN A 8 -1.08 2.66 11.62
N THR A 9 -2.05 2.46 12.51
CA THR A 9 -1.89 1.65 13.72
C THR A 9 -1.46 0.21 13.44
N PHE A 10 -1.92 -0.39 12.33
CA PHE A 10 -1.50 -1.75 11.94
C PHE A 10 0.00 -1.81 11.64
N ILE A 11 0.53 -0.86 10.86
CA ILE A 11 1.96 -0.80 10.53
C ILE A 11 2.78 -0.50 11.80
N ASP A 12 2.35 0.45 12.62
CA ASP A 12 3.05 0.78 13.87
C ASP A 12 3.11 -0.44 14.83
N ASP A 13 2.04 -1.23 14.90
CA ASP A 13 2.00 -2.45 15.71
C ASP A 13 2.94 -3.53 15.17
N VAL A 14 2.94 -3.74 13.84
CA VAL A 14 3.85 -4.69 13.18
C VAL A 14 5.31 -4.29 13.38
N GLU A 15 5.64 -3.00 13.28
CA GLU A 15 6.99 -2.47 13.52
C GLU A 15 7.45 -2.67 14.97
N LYS A 16 6.53 -2.58 15.93
CA LYS A 16 6.79 -2.88 17.35
C LYS A 16 6.96 -4.39 17.64
N GLY A 17 6.83 -5.25 16.64
CA GLY A 17 6.91 -6.70 16.79
C GLY A 17 5.61 -7.35 17.26
N ASN A 18 4.50 -6.61 17.33
CA ASN A 18 3.20 -7.18 17.67
C ASN A 18 2.69 -8.04 16.51
N LYS A 19 2.60 -9.35 16.74
CA LYS A 19 1.99 -10.27 15.77
C LYS A 19 0.47 -10.07 15.76
N LYS A 20 -0.07 -9.53 14.67
CA LYS A 20 -1.51 -9.46 14.40
C LYS A 20 -1.93 -10.77 13.71
N PRO A 21 -2.99 -11.43 14.19
CA PRO A 21 -3.09 -12.88 14.41
C PRO A 21 -2.48 -13.73 13.30
N PHE A 22 -1.51 -14.55 13.70
CA PHE A 22 -0.76 -15.38 12.77
C PHE A 22 -1.50 -16.70 12.48
N LYS A 23 -2.40 -16.67 11.51
CA LYS A 23 -2.76 -17.85 10.72
C LYS A 23 -2.57 -17.49 9.25
N CYS A 24 -1.91 -18.36 8.49
CA CYS A 24 -1.76 -18.21 7.05
C CYS A 24 -2.75 -19.14 6.34
N PRO A 25 -3.98 -18.68 6.04
CA PRO A 25 -4.98 -19.54 5.39
C PRO A 25 -4.70 -19.74 3.90
N TYR A 26 -3.92 -18.86 3.26
CA TYR A 26 -3.83 -18.83 1.79
C TYR A 26 -2.56 -19.46 1.21
N LYS A 27 -1.46 -19.52 1.97
CA LYS A 27 -0.12 -19.97 1.48
C LYS A 27 0.23 -19.37 0.09
N CYS A 28 -0.07 -18.08 -0.08
CA CYS A 28 -0.08 -17.38 -1.36
C CYS A 28 1.32 -17.14 -1.97
N ILE A 29 2.36 -17.03 -1.14
CA ILE A 29 3.73 -16.74 -1.57
C ILE A 29 4.60 -17.96 -1.25
N LYS A 30 5.25 -18.52 -2.27
CA LYS A 30 6.12 -19.71 -2.15
C LYS A 30 7.29 -19.49 -1.19
N THR A 31 7.85 -18.30 -1.17
CA THR A 31 9.02 -17.91 -0.35
C THR A 31 8.63 -17.28 0.99
N CYS A 32 7.36 -17.32 1.39
CA CYS A 32 6.93 -16.76 2.66
C CYS A 32 7.32 -17.67 3.81
N ASP A 33 8.16 -17.15 4.70
CA ASP A 33 8.41 -17.78 5.98
C ASP A 33 7.22 -17.55 6.92
N VAL A 34 6.31 -18.51 6.89
CA VAL A 34 5.11 -18.53 7.74
C VAL A 34 5.49 -18.54 9.22
N VAL A 35 6.65 -19.03 9.65
CA VAL A 35 6.97 -19.07 11.09
C VAL A 35 7.34 -17.67 11.62
N ASN A 36 8.14 -16.94 10.82
CA ASN A 36 8.70 -15.66 11.21
C ASN A 36 7.94 -14.44 10.67
N ALA A 37 7.01 -14.63 9.73
CA ALA A 37 6.22 -13.53 9.19
C ALA A 37 5.40 -12.84 10.30
N PRO A 38 5.46 -11.49 10.41
CA PRO A 38 4.74 -10.75 11.45
C PRO A 38 3.22 -10.74 11.25
N TYR A 39 2.76 -10.97 10.02
CA TYR A 39 1.35 -11.05 9.63
C TYR A 39 1.21 -11.77 8.28
N CYS A 40 -0.03 -12.15 7.91
CA CYS A 40 -0.34 -12.65 6.57
C CYS A 40 -0.70 -11.48 5.63
N ILE A 41 0.11 -11.26 4.59
CA ILE A 41 -0.10 -10.16 3.63
C ILE A 41 -1.48 -10.22 2.96
N SER A 42 -1.95 -11.40 2.57
CA SER A 42 -3.25 -11.54 1.93
C SER A 42 -4.41 -11.19 2.87
N LEU A 43 -4.34 -11.57 4.14
CA LEU A 43 -5.36 -11.16 5.12
C LEU A 43 -5.37 -9.64 5.31
N ALA A 44 -4.19 -9.02 5.42
CA ALA A 44 -4.07 -7.57 5.56
C ALA A 44 -4.65 -6.81 4.35
N LEU A 45 -4.36 -7.29 3.13
CA LEU A 45 -4.87 -6.69 1.89
C LEU A 45 -6.38 -6.89 1.73
N ILE A 46 -6.92 -8.07 2.09
CA ILE A 46 -8.36 -8.33 2.06
C ILE A 46 -9.09 -7.45 3.10
N SER A 47 -8.53 -7.31 4.30
CA SER A 47 -9.04 -6.39 5.32
C SER A 47 -9.09 -4.96 4.81
N ALA A 48 -8.01 -4.46 4.21
CA ALA A 48 -7.95 -3.13 3.63
C ALA A 48 -8.96 -2.94 2.48
N HIS A 49 -9.11 -3.94 1.60
CA HIS A 49 -10.12 -3.93 0.55
C HIS A 49 -11.56 -3.83 1.11
N LYS A 50 -11.82 -4.46 2.26
CA LYS A 50 -13.10 -4.35 2.99
C LYS A 50 -13.24 -3.05 3.80
N GLY A 51 -12.28 -2.12 3.71
CA GLY A 51 -12.28 -0.87 4.47
C GLY A 51 -11.78 -0.99 5.91
N ASN A 52 -11.33 -2.18 6.35
CA ASN A 52 -10.81 -2.39 7.69
C ASN A 52 -9.30 -2.13 7.75
N LEU A 53 -8.92 -0.85 7.88
CA LEU A 53 -7.52 -0.42 8.03
C LEU A 53 -6.95 -0.64 9.44
N ASN A 54 -7.76 -1.05 10.42
CA ASN A 54 -7.25 -1.43 11.74
C ASN A 54 -6.55 -2.82 11.69
N ASN A 55 -6.96 -3.67 10.75
CA ASN A 55 -6.42 -5.01 10.52
C ASN A 55 -5.75 -5.15 9.14
N GLY A 56 -5.35 -4.04 8.53
CA GLY A 56 -4.79 -3.99 7.19
C GLY A 56 -4.07 -2.68 6.94
N PHE A 57 -3.58 -2.50 5.72
CA PHE A 57 -2.90 -1.29 5.30
C PHE A 57 -3.04 -1.10 3.78
N ALA A 58 -2.75 0.11 3.30
CA ALA A 58 -2.75 0.43 1.89
C ALA A 58 -1.33 0.78 1.43
N PHE A 59 -0.83 0.08 0.41
CA PHE A 59 0.44 0.44 -0.22
C PHE A 59 0.31 1.80 -0.94
N CYS A 60 1.36 2.61 -0.88
CA CYS A 60 1.38 3.92 -1.51
C CYS A 60 2.79 4.35 -1.92
N GLY A 61 2.86 5.26 -2.90
CA GLY A 61 4.10 5.93 -3.27
C GLY A 61 4.52 7.01 -2.26
N ALA A 62 5.75 7.52 -2.40
CA ALA A 62 6.29 8.59 -1.56
C ALA A 62 5.48 9.89 -1.62
N ASN A 63 4.88 10.16 -2.79
CA ASN A 63 4.17 11.41 -3.08
C ASN A 63 2.65 11.29 -2.92
N VAL A 64 2.15 10.27 -2.21
CA VAL A 64 0.69 10.05 -2.05
C VAL A 64 -0.03 11.24 -1.43
N TYR A 65 0.66 12.01 -0.58
CA TYR A 65 0.13 13.24 0.04
C TYR A 65 -0.25 14.33 -0.99
N LYS A 66 0.23 14.23 -2.23
CA LYS A 66 -0.15 15.13 -3.33
C LYS A 66 -1.49 14.78 -3.98
N THR A 67 -2.08 13.63 -3.65
CA THR A 67 -3.35 13.18 -4.21
C THR A 67 -4.50 13.64 -3.30
N ASP A 68 -5.27 14.62 -3.76
CA ASP A 68 -6.33 15.30 -3.00
C ASP A 68 -7.75 15.02 -3.53
N LYS A 69 -7.87 14.41 -4.71
CA LYS A 69 -9.15 14.14 -5.36
C LYS A 69 -9.14 12.84 -6.16
N ILE A 70 -10.33 12.27 -6.33
CA ILE A 70 -10.55 11.13 -7.22
C ILE A 70 -10.70 11.67 -8.64
N ILE A 71 -9.93 11.12 -9.60
CA ILE A 71 -9.98 11.53 -11.00
C ILE A 71 -10.12 10.33 -11.93
N PRO A 72 -10.83 10.49 -13.07
CA PRO A 72 -10.83 9.49 -14.13
C PRO A 72 -9.43 9.27 -14.69
N VAL A 73 -9.11 8.03 -15.07
CA VAL A 73 -7.81 7.67 -15.65
C VAL A 73 -7.47 8.51 -16.88
N LYS A 74 -8.47 8.76 -17.75
CA LYS A 74 -8.31 9.58 -18.96
C LYS A 74 -7.85 11.00 -18.64
N GLU A 75 -8.38 11.59 -17.58
CA GLU A 75 -8.00 12.93 -17.14
C GLU A 75 -6.61 12.93 -16.50
N LEU A 76 -6.31 11.97 -15.63
CA LEU A 76 -4.98 11.82 -15.02
C LEU A 76 -3.88 11.74 -16.09
N VAL A 77 -4.05 10.86 -17.08
CA VAL A 77 -3.06 10.67 -18.16
C VAL A 77 -2.91 11.95 -18.99
N LYS A 78 -4.00 12.66 -19.28
CA LYS A 78 -3.95 13.94 -20.01
C LYS A 78 -3.16 15.00 -19.24
N THR A 79 -3.39 15.11 -17.92
CA THR A 79 -2.65 16.04 -17.06
C THR A 79 -1.17 15.70 -17.03
N LEU A 80 -0.80 14.44 -16.80
CA LEU A 80 0.60 13.99 -16.75
C LEU A 80 1.35 14.30 -18.06
N ILE A 81 0.73 14.07 -19.22
CA ILE A 81 1.32 14.39 -20.53
C ILE A 81 1.50 15.90 -20.69
N GLY A 82 0.52 16.70 -20.26
CA GLY A 82 0.58 18.16 -20.31
C GLY A 82 1.73 18.72 -19.46
N GLU A 83 1.79 18.29 -18.19
CA GLU A 83 2.84 18.69 -17.24
C GLU A 83 4.24 18.29 -17.74
N TYR A 84 4.39 17.08 -18.29
CA TYR A 84 5.66 16.63 -18.85
C TYR A 84 6.12 17.51 -20.02
N LYS A 85 5.22 17.84 -20.97
CA LYS A 85 5.56 18.71 -22.11
C LYS A 85 5.97 20.11 -21.64
N GLN A 86 5.26 20.68 -20.66
CA GLN A 86 5.62 21.97 -20.07
C GLN A 86 7.00 21.93 -19.41
N ALA A 87 7.29 20.90 -18.63
CA ALA A 87 8.58 20.73 -17.96
C ALA A 87 9.76 20.58 -18.95
N VAL A 88 9.52 19.94 -20.11
CA VAL A 88 10.56 19.81 -21.16
C VAL A 88 10.81 21.13 -21.90
N LEU A 89 9.77 21.95 -22.11
CA LEU A 89 9.88 23.22 -22.85
C LEU A 89 10.42 24.39 -22.01
N GLN A 90 10.44 24.28 -20.68
CA GLN A 90 10.98 25.30 -19.76
C GLN A 90 12.50 25.15 -19.50
N LYS A 91 13.20 24.36 -20.32
CA LYS A 91 14.67 24.30 -20.38
C LYS A 91 15.20 25.29 -21.41
#